data_AF-A0A0G0QVU7-F1
#
_entry.id   AF-A0A0G0QVU7-F1
#
_cell.length_a   1.000
_cell.length_b   1.000
_cell.length_c   1.000
_cell.angle_alpha   90.00
_cell.angle_beta   90.00
_cell.angle_gamma   90.00
#
_symmetry.space_group_name_H-M   'P 1'
#
loop_
_entity.id
_entity.type
_entity.pdbx_description
1 polymer ?
#
loop_
_entity_poly.entity_id
_entity_poly.type
_entity_poly.pdbx_seq_one_letter_code
_entity_poly.pdbx_strand_id
1 'polypeptide(L)'
;MYKIGSVKRKILLALLGGVALGHSRDPRQYYKNPRLIKSEWRKINQQAFTRSMRRLAKEKLLEEKSLPDGSFKLILTARGKREARILDLLGNSINFKKPKRWDGK
;
A
#
# COMPACT_ATOMS: atom_id res chain seq x y z
N MET A 1 16.71 14.42 8.22
CA MET A 1 15.83 13.32 8.73
C MET A 1 16.01 12.08 7.87
N TYR A 2 16.48 10.97 8.43
CA TYR A 2 16.64 9.70 7.69
C TYR A 2 15.29 9.18 7.16
N LYS A 3 15.19 8.94 5.86
CA LYS A 3 14.00 8.34 5.24
C LYS A 3 14.02 6.82 5.47
N ILE A 4 13.43 6.39 6.58
CA ILE A 4 13.26 4.96 6.89
C ILE A 4 12.23 4.33 5.93
N GLY A 5 12.65 3.33 5.17
CA GLY A 5 11.80 2.58 4.23
C GLY A 5 10.72 1.75 4.92
N SER A 6 9.69 1.34 4.16
CA SER A 6 8.52 0.61 4.67
C SER A 6 8.91 -0.67 5.45
N VAL A 7 9.86 -1.45 4.92
CA VAL A 7 10.35 -2.68 5.54
C VAL A 7 11.00 -2.41 6.90
N LYS A 8 11.91 -1.42 6.98
CA LYS A 8 12.58 -1.06 8.22
C LYS A 8 11.59 -0.58 9.30
N ARG A 9 10.55 0.18 8.91
CA ARG A 9 9.47 0.60 9.83
C ARG A 9 8.67 -0.58 10.38
N LYS A 10 8.36 -1.55 9.53
CA LYS A 10 7.65 -2.78 9.93
C LYS A 10 8.46 -3.63 10.90
N ILE A 11 9.76 -3.77 10.69
CA ILE A 11 10.67 -4.47 11.60
C ILE A 11 10.67 -3.79 12.97
N LEU A 12 10.83 -2.46 13.01
CA LEU A 12 10.77 -1.70 14.26
C LEU A 12 9.42 -1.86 14.98
N LEU A 13 8.32 -1.80 14.24
CA LEU A 13 6.97 -2.01 14.79
C LEU A 13 6.80 -3.42 15.36
N ALA A 14 7.34 -4.44 14.70
CA ALA A 14 7.28 -5.83 15.18
C ALA A 14 8.10 -6.03 16.46
N LEU A 15 9.31 -5.46 16.52
CA LEU A 15 10.17 -5.50 17.71
C LEU A 15 9.50 -4.81 18.90
N LEU A 16 8.99 -3.59 18.70
CA LEU A 16 8.25 -2.85 19.74
C LEU A 16 6.97 -3.59 20.15
N GLY A 17 6.28 -4.21 19.19
CA GLY A 17 5.11 -5.02 19.45
C GLY A 17 5.42 -6.25 20.31
N GLY A 18 6.53 -6.93 20.05
CA GLY A 18 7.00 -8.06 20.86
C GLY A 18 7.29 -7.68 22.30
N VAL A 19 7.99 -6.56 22.50
CA VAL A 19 8.26 -6.00 23.85
C VAL A 19 6.96 -5.63 24.56
N ALA A 20 6.04 -4.96 23.87
CA ALA A 20 4.75 -4.56 24.43
C ALA A 20 3.90 -5.76 24.85
N LEU A 21 3.89 -6.84 24.06
CA LEU A 21 3.19 -8.08 24.41
C LEU A 21 3.83 -8.78 25.62
N GLY A 22 5.17 -8.88 25.66
CA GLY A 22 5.88 -9.46 26.80
C GLY A 22 5.74 -8.68 28.11
N HIS A 23 5.50 -7.37 28.03
CA HIS A 23 5.30 -6.50 29.20
C HIS A 23 3.82 -6.31 29.58
N SER A 24 2.88 -6.92 28.86
CA SER A 24 1.45 -6.77 29.12
C SER A 24 1.02 -7.62 30.32
N ARG A 25 0.99 -7.03 31.51
CA ARG A 25 0.49 -7.69 32.74
C ARG A 25 -1.05 -7.68 32.85
N ASP A 26 -1.72 -6.88 32.03
CA ASP A 26 -3.17 -6.75 31.99
C ASP A 26 -3.76 -7.45 30.74
N PRO A 27 -4.69 -8.41 30.89
CA PRO A 27 -5.37 -9.08 29.78
C PRO A 27 -5.99 -8.12 28.77
N ARG A 28 -6.52 -6.97 29.23
CA ARG A 28 -7.13 -5.96 28.33
C ARG A 28 -6.08 -5.33 27.43
N GLN A 29 -4.89 -5.06 27.95
CA GLN A 29 -3.77 -4.50 27.19
C GLN A 29 -3.18 -5.54 26.23
N TYR A 30 -3.11 -6.80 26.66
CA TYR A 30 -2.66 -7.91 25.83
C TYR A 30 -3.48 -8.03 24.53
N TYR A 31 -4.82 -7.92 24.59
CA TYR A 31 -5.67 -7.95 23.39
C TYR A 31 -5.71 -6.63 22.61
N LYS A 32 -5.40 -5.50 23.24
CA LYS A 32 -5.37 -4.17 22.59
C LYS A 32 -4.12 -4.00 21.73
N ASN A 33 -2.97 -4.45 22.21
CA ASN A 33 -1.67 -4.32 21.54
C ASN A 33 -1.64 -4.89 20.11
N PRO A 34 -2.11 -6.13 19.81
CA PRO A 34 -2.10 -6.66 18.46
C PRO A 34 -3.04 -5.90 17.52
N ARG A 35 -4.16 -5.35 18.03
CA ARG A 35 -5.06 -4.50 17.24
C ARG A 35 -4.38 -3.21 16.83
N LEU A 36 -3.63 -2.59 17.74
CA LEU A 36 -2.84 -1.38 17.45
C LEU A 36 -1.72 -1.67 16.46
N ILE A 37 -0.97 -2.76 16.66
CA ILE A 37 0.09 -3.20 15.74
C ILE A 37 -0.48 -3.41 14.33
N LYS A 38 -1.63 -4.10 14.20
CA LYS A 38 -2.31 -4.30 12.91
C LYS A 38 -2.71 -2.97 12.25
N SER A 39 -3.22 -2.03 13.04
CA SER A 39 -3.61 -0.69 12.54
C SER A 39 -2.40 0.09 12.03
N GLU A 40 -1.31 0.13 12.79
CA GLU A 40 -0.07 0.82 12.40
C GLU A 40 0.59 0.16 11.18
N TRP A 41 0.57 -1.17 11.11
CA TRP A 41 1.05 -1.90 9.94
C TRP A 41 0.28 -1.51 8.67
N ARG A 42 -1.05 -1.39 8.76
CA ARG A 42 -1.90 -0.92 7.67
C ARG A 42 -1.57 0.52 7.28
N LYS A 43 -1.34 1.41 8.25
CA LYS A 43 -0.91 2.80 7.97
C LYS A 43 0.43 2.85 7.24
N ILE A 44 1.41 2.03 7.63
CA ILE A 44 2.72 1.97 6.95
C ILE A 44 2.54 1.52 5.49
N ASN A 45 1.69 0.51 5.24
CA ASN A 45 1.37 0.07 3.88
C ASN A 45 0.71 1.19 3.06
N GLN A 46 -0.29 1.87 3.63
CA GLN A 46 -0.98 2.97 2.96
C GLN A 46 -0.01 4.10 2.61
N GLN A 47 0.83 4.52 3.56
CA GLN A 47 1.82 5.57 3.32
C GLN A 47 2.85 5.16 2.26
N ALA A 48 3.32 3.91 2.28
CA ALA A 48 4.24 3.39 1.27
C ALA A 48 3.59 3.41 -0.12
N PHE A 49 2.35 2.94 -0.23
CA PHE A 49 1.57 2.97 -1.46
C PHE A 49 1.38 4.40 -1.98
N THR A 50 0.89 5.34 -1.16
CA THR A 50 0.71 6.74 -1.55
C THR A 50 2.01 7.39 -2.01
N ARG A 51 3.15 7.08 -1.37
CA ARG A 51 4.47 7.59 -1.78
C ARG A 51 4.88 7.04 -3.14
N SER A 52 4.70 5.74 -3.38
CA SER A 52 4.99 5.12 -4.68
C SER A 52 4.12 5.70 -5.77
N MET A 53 2.81 5.88 -5.52
CA MET A 53 1.88 6.52 -6.44
C MET A 53 2.32 7.94 -6.81
N ARG A 54 2.66 8.77 -5.81
CA ARG A 54 3.18 10.13 -6.04
C ARG A 54 4.48 10.13 -6.84
N ARG A 55 5.34 9.13 -6.63
CA ARG A 55 6.58 8.98 -7.38
C ARG A 55 6.32 8.62 -8.85
N LEU A 56 5.43 7.66 -9.10
CA LEU A 56 5.02 7.28 -10.45
C LEU A 56 4.35 8.45 -11.20
N ALA A 57 3.53 9.25 -10.50
CA ALA A 57 2.97 10.48 -11.04
C ALA A 57 4.06 11.53 -11.35
N LYS A 58 5.02 11.74 -10.43
CA LYS A 58 6.17 12.64 -10.64
C LYS A 58 7.04 12.23 -11.83
N GLU A 59 7.24 10.93 -12.02
CA GLU A 59 7.98 10.34 -13.14
C GLU A 59 7.18 10.37 -14.46
N LYS A 60 5.96 10.96 -14.46
CA LYS A 60 5.04 11.06 -15.60
C LYS A 60 4.67 9.69 -16.20
N LEU A 61 4.68 8.64 -15.38
CA LEU A 61 4.21 7.31 -15.77
C LEU A 61 2.70 7.16 -15.57
N LEU A 62 2.14 7.95 -14.66
CA LEU A 62 0.70 8.04 -14.38
C LEU A 62 0.23 9.49 -14.53
N GLU A 63 -0.92 9.65 -15.19
CA GLU A 63 -1.70 10.89 -15.25
C GLU A 63 -2.94 10.76 -14.37
N GLU A 64 -3.27 11.83 -13.66
CA GLU A 64 -4.49 11.94 -12.86
C GLU A 64 -5.51 12.77 -13.63
N LYS A 65 -6.64 12.17 -13.98
CA LYS A 65 -7.75 12.84 -14.65
C LYS A 65 -8.90 12.99 -13.66
N SER A 66 -9.18 14.21 -13.23
CA SER A 66 -10.35 14.51 -12.41
C SER A 66 -11.63 14.30 -13.23
N LEU A 67 -12.59 13.62 -12.63
CA LEU A 67 -13.93 13.41 -13.17
C LEU A 67 -14.88 14.52 -12.68
N PRO A 68 -15.99 14.76 -13.40
CA PRO A 68 -16.98 15.78 -13.02
C PRO A 68 -17.64 15.53 -11.66
N ASP A 69 -17.62 14.30 -11.16
CA ASP A 69 -18.18 13.88 -9.87
C ASP A 69 -17.24 14.14 -8.68
N GLY A 70 -16.08 14.76 -8.92
CA GLY A 70 -15.06 15.00 -7.90
C GLY A 70 -14.17 13.78 -7.61
N SER A 71 -14.40 12.65 -8.27
CA SER A 71 -13.46 11.52 -8.26
C SER A 71 -12.30 11.76 -9.23
N PHE A 72 -11.26 10.94 -9.16
CA PHE A 72 -10.14 11.01 -10.10
C PHE A 72 -9.77 9.63 -10.61
N LYS A 73 -9.39 9.55 -11.89
CA LYS A 73 -8.95 8.34 -12.55
C LYS A 73 -7.46 8.43 -12.85
N LEU A 74 -6.73 7.38 -12.51
CA LEU A 74 -5.31 7.25 -12.82
C LEU A 74 -5.15 6.52 -14.15
N ILE A 75 -4.50 7.15 -15.10
CA ILE A 75 -4.31 6.65 -16.47
C ILE A 75 -2.81 6.49 -16.72
N LEU A 76 -2.40 5.34 -17.28
CA LEU A 76 -1.02 5.14 -17.72
C LEU A 76 -0.72 6.04 -18.93
N THR A 77 0.34 6.83 -18.83
CA THR A 77 0.84 7.64 -19.95
C THR A 77 1.43 6.74 -21.04
N ALA A 78 1.68 7.27 -22.24
CA ALA A 78 2.34 6.51 -23.30
C ALA A 78 3.70 5.95 -22.83
N ARG A 79 4.46 6.74 -22.05
CA ARG A 79 5.70 6.31 -21.41
C ARG A 79 5.43 5.22 -20.36
N GLY A 80 4.43 5.41 -19.49
CA GLY A 80 4.01 4.40 -18.52
C GLY A 80 3.63 3.06 -19.15
N LYS A 81 2.91 3.08 -20.28
CA LYS A 81 2.57 1.89 -21.05
C LYS A 81 3.80 1.20 -21.63
N ARG A 82 4.79 1.96 -22.12
CA ARG A 82 6.05 1.41 -22.63
C ARG A 82 6.83 0.72 -21.53
N GLU A 83 7.02 1.38 -20.38
CA GLU A 83 7.70 0.79 -19.22
C GLU A 83 6.96 -0.45 -18.70
N ALA A 84 5.63 -0.39 -18.58
CA ALA A 84 4.83 -1.53 -18.16
C ALA A 84 4.93 -2.71 -19.15
N ARG A 85 5.14 -2.45 -20.45
CA ARG A 85 5.38 -3.49 -21.46
C ARG A 85 6.78 -4.08 -21.36
N ILE A 86 7.81 -3.27 -21.10
CA ILE A 86 9.20 -3.73 -20.87
C ILE A 86 9.24 -4.66 -19.66
N LEU A 87 8.47 -4.34 -18.62
CA LEU A 87 8.33 -5.17 -17.42
C LEU A 87 7.35 -6.34 -17.60
N ASP A 88 6.83 -6.57 -18.81
CA ASP A 88 5.83 -7.58 -19.16
C ASP A 88 4.60 -7.59 -18.22
N LEU A 89 4.12 -6.41 -17.81
CA LEU A 89 2.96 -6.25 -16.92
C LEU A 89 1.63 -6.13 -17.67
N LEU A 90 1.67 -5.87 -18.98
CA LEU A 90 0.49 -5.67 -19.84
C LEU A 90 0.18 -6.88 -20.73
N GLY A 91 1.00 -7.93 -20.68
CA GLY A 91 0.88 -9.15 -21.47
C GLY A 91 0.07 -10.27 -20.78
N ASN A 92 0.11 -11.46 -21.36
CA ASN A 92 -0.58 -12.67 -20.86
C ASN A 92 -0.07 -13.17 -19.49
N SER A 93 1.00 -12.56 -18.96
CA SER A 93 1.63 -12.89 -17.67
C SER A 93 0.74 -12.55 -16.47
N ILE A 94 -0.06 -11.48 -16.54
CA ILE A 94 -0.97 -11.06 -15.46
C ILE A 94 -2.42 -11.33 -15.88
N ASN A 95 -2.85 -12.57 -15.65
CA ASN A 95 -4.23 -12.95 -15.89
C ASN A 95 -5.11 -12.54 -14.69
N PHE A 96 -5.66 -11.33 -14.74
CA PHE A 96 -6.66 -10.89 -13.77
C PHE A 96 -7.94 -11.69 -13.97
N LYS A 97 -8.16 -12.73 -13.16
CA LYS A 97 -9.45 -13.43 -13.09
C LYS A 97 -10.52 -12.39 -12.76
N LYS A 98 -11.35 -12.02 -13.74
CA LYS A 98 -12.48 -11.13 -13.52
C LYS A 98 -13.42 -11.80 -12.53
N PRO A 99 -13.62 -11.25 -11.32
CA PRO A 99 -14.56 -11.83 -10.39
C PRO A 99 -15.98 -11.73 -10.98
N LYS A 100 -16.80 -12.77 -10.82
CA LYS A 100 -18.21 -12.76 -11.28
C LYS A 100 -19.03 -11.67 -10.59
N ARG A 101 -18.61 -11.23 -9.40
CA ARG A 101 -19.24 -10.16 -8.61
C ARG A 101 -18.15 -9.28 -8.01
N TRP A 102 -18.29 -7.98 -8.16
CA TRP A 102 -17.28 -7.00 -7.73
C TRP A 102 -17.35 -6.69 -6.23
N ASP A 103 -18.53 -6.79 -5.63
CA ASP A 103 -18.83 -6.33 -4.27
C ASP A 103 -19.15 -7.45 -3.26
N GLY A 104 -19.09 -8.72 -3.67
CA GLY A 104 -19.32 -9.85 -2.78
C GLY A 104 -20.70 -9.88 -2.12
N LYS A 105 -21.66 -9.10 -2.64
CA LYS A 105 -23.08 -9.21 -2.33
C LYS A 105 -23.83 -9.96 -3.44
#